data_AF-H2Y3Q0-F1
#
_entry.id   AF-H2Y3Q0-F1
#
_cell.length_a   1.000
_cell.length_b   1.000
_cell.length_c   1.000
_cell.angle_alpha   90.00
_cell.angle_beta   90.00
_cell.angle_gamma   90.00
#
_symmetry.space_group_name_H-M   'P 1'
#
loop_
_entity.id
_entity.type
_entity.pdbx_description
1 polymer ?
#
loop_
_entity_poly.entity_id
_entity_poly.type
_entity_poly.pdbx_seq_one_letter_code
_entity_poly.pdbx_strand_id
1 'polypeptide(L)'
;MMSMSASGNIASVLCYELGSSVYSHHLINQLKHDGYFENLRMIYSDYTSMYTHRCNLSPRQSWLQLEDKIGNISTRHRIEPWHNMWLFTVGLKLLEVMVSTLTFNLDWGSGVKLRNIPAVFNSYKVWGGKMYGMAVPHPGYVAMLSDAKHDFEFETGILPMVVPPLPWVNPSQGGYLASPTKFVRSYRDVIGQEEDTIDQSDVTTVMDSLNILGSVGWKINQRVLDVQLCLFRNN
;
A
#
# COMPACT_ATOMS: atom_id res chain seq x y z
N MET A 1 0.61 -10.04 1.78
CA MET A 1 0.72 -9.90 3.25
C MET A 1 2.00 -9.14 3.58
N MET A 2 2.02 -8.22 4.55
CA MET A 2 3.25 -7.46 4.89
C MET A 2 4.31 -8.40 5.48
N SER A 3 5.49 -8.49 4.85
CA SER A 3 6.56 -9.35 5.35
C SER A 3 7.25 -8.70 6.54
N MET A 4 7.18 -9.31 7.72
CA MET A 4 8.00 -8.89 8.85
C MET A 4 9.48 -9.05 8.49
N SER A 5 10.29 -8.04 8.81
CA SER A 5 11.74 -8.15 8.63
C SER A 5 12.30 -9.22 9.57
N ALA A 6 13.29 -9.98 9.10
CA ALA A 6 14.03 -10.92 9.94
C ALA A 6 14.65 -10.25 11.19
N SER A 7 14.96 -8.95 11.10
CA SER A 7 15.49 -8.16 12.23
C SER A 7 14.42 -7.66 13.20
N GLY A 8 13.14 -7.91 12.90
CA GLY A 8 11.96 -7.33 13.54
C GLY A 8 11.65 -5.90 13.09
N ASN A 9 10.45 -5.45 13.41
CA ASN A 9 9.89 -4.14 13.10
C ASN A 9 9.62 -3.36 14.40
N ILE A 10 9.66 -2.02 14.33
CA ILE A 10 9.22 -1.18 15.46
C ILE A 10 7.73 -1.41 15.67
N ALA A 11 7.33 -1.78 16.89
CA ALA A 11 5.97 -2.23 17.18
C ALA A 11 4.93 -1.14 16.86
N SER A 12 5.21 0.12 17.19
CA SER A 12 4.28 1.23 16.94
C SER A 12 4.03 1.47 15.43
N VAL A 13 5.08 1.32 14.61
CA VAL A 13 4.99 1.45 13.15
C VAL A 13 4.17 0.28 12.59
N LEU A 14 4.49 -0.95 13.02
CA LEU A 14 3.76 -2.14 12.59
C LEU A 14 2.28 -2.06 12.96
N CYS A 15 1.92 -1.54 14.14
CA CYS A 15 0.52 -1.31 14.50
C CYS A 15 -0.16 -0.34 13.53
N TYR A 16 0.47 0.80 13.20
CA TYR A 16 -0.13 1.75 12.28
C TYR A 16 -0.31 1.16 10.88
N GLU A 17 0.67 0.39 10.40
CA GLU A 17 0.62 -0.31 9.12
C GLU A 17 -0.51 -1.35 9.07
N LEU A 18 -0.63 -2.20 10.10
CA LEU A 18 -1.71 -3.19 10.20
C LEU A 18 -3.09 -2.52 10.22
N GLY A 19 -3.24 -1.44 11.00
CA GLY A 19 -4.48 -0.66 11.05
C GLY A 19 -4.83 -0.02 9.70
N SER A 20 -3.83 0.58 9.04
CA SER A 20 -3.98 1.19 7.71
C SER A 20 -4.35 0.17 6.64
N SER A 21 -3.81 -1.04 6.72
CA SER A 21 -4.18 -2.15 5.82
C SER A 21 -5.66 -2.54 6.01
N VAL A 22 -6.12 -2.70 7.25
CA VAL A 22 -7.54 -2.99 7.53
C VAL A 22 -8.44 -1.86 7.05
N TYR A 23 -8.08 -0.61 7.31
CA TYR A 23 -8.83 0.54 6.83
C TYR A 23 -8.92 0.56 5.30
N SER A 24 -7.83 0.30 4.60
CA SER A 24 -7.80 0.26 3.12
C SER A 24 -8.73 -0.83 2.57
N HIS A 25 -8.74 -2.03 3.18
CA HIS A 25 -9.67 -3.09 2.81
C HIS A 25 -11.13 -2.73 3.10
N HIS A 26 -11.40 -2.12 4.25
CA HIS A 26 -12.73 -1.64 4.60
C HIS A 26 -13.23 -0.59 3.61
N LEU A 27 -12.39 0.39 3.28
CA LEU A 27 -12.69 1.46 2.32
C LEU A 27 -13.07 0.88 0.95
N ILE A 28 -12.25 -0.02 0.41
CA ILE A 28 -12.52 -0.68 -0.88
C ILE A 28 -13.84 -1.46 -0.82
N ASN A 29 -14.11 -2.16 0.28
CA ASN A 29 -15.35 -2.91 0.43
C ASN A 29 -16.57 -1.98 0.49
N GLN A 30 -16.48 -0.85 1.17
CA GLN A 30 -17.55 0.14 1.22
C GLN A 30 -17.80 0.79 -0.15
N LEU A 31 -16.74 1.20 -0.86
CA LEU A 31 -16.85 1.71 -2.23
C LEU A 31 -17.56 0.71 -3.16
N LYS A 32 -17.27 -0.59 -2.99
CA LYS A 32 -17.95 -1.65 -3.73
C LYS A 32 -19.44 -1.73 -3.38
N HIS A 33 -19.80 -1.65 -2.10
CA HIS A 33 -21.21 -1.67 -1.69
C HIS A 33 -22.00 -0.46 -2.19
N ASP A 34 -21.34 0.70 -2.28
CA ASP A 34 -22.00 1.93 -2.75
C ASP A 34 -22.13 2.00 -4.28
N GLY A 35 -21.57 1.03 -5.02
CA GLY A 35 -21.62 1.01 -6.49
C GLY A 35 -20.63 1.95 -7.17
N TYR A 36 -19.55 2.34 -6.47
CA TYR A 36 -18.50 3.22 -7.00
C TYR A 36 -17.86 2.65 -8.26
N PHE A 37 -17.55 1.34 -8.26
CA PHE A 37 -16.79 0.71 -9.34
C PHE A 37 -17.57 0.59 -10.65
N GLU A 38 -18.89 0.44 -10.60
CA GLU A 38 -19.75 0.47 -11.78
C GLU A 38 -19.72 1.85 -12.45
N ASN A 39 -19.85 2.91 -11.65
CA ASN A 39 -19.75 4.29 -12.14
C ASN A 39 -18.35 4.60 -12.66
N LEU A 40 -17.33 4.18 -11.92
CA LEU A 40 -15.93 4.35 -12.32
C LEU A 40 -15.66 3.68 -13.66
N ARG A 41 -16.15 2.46 -13.87
CA ARG A 41 -15.96 1.72 -15.11
C ARG A 41 -16.51 2.47 -16.32
N MET A 42 -17.68 3.10 -16.20
CA MET A 42 -18.29 3.89 -17.28
C MET A 42 -17.46 5.14 -17.60
N ILE A 43 -17.06 5.92 -16.61
CA ILE A 43 -16.23 7.11 -16.83
C ILE A 43 -14.85 6.73 -17.38
N TYR A 44 -14.25 5.68 -16.83
CA TYR A 44 -12.90 5.29 -17.15
C TYR A 44 -12.78 4.70 -18.56
N SER A 45 -13.83 4.04 -19.10
CA SER A 45 -13.84 3.64 -20.51
C SER A 45 -13.81 4.84 -21.46
N ASP A 46 -14.55 5.89 -21.14
CA ASP A 46 -14.56 7.12 -21.94
C ASP A 46 -13.23 7.87 -21.81
N TYR A 47 -12.70 7.95 -20.58
CA TYR A 47 -11.40 8.56 -20.32
C TYR A 47 -10.26 7.86 -21.07
N THR A 48 -10.22 6.53 -21.06
CA THR A 48 -9.18 5.76 -21.78
C THR A 48 -9.30 5.91 -23.31
N SER A 49 -10.52 6.05 -23.83
CA SER A 49 -10.73 6.42 -25.24
C SER A 49 -10.15 7.81 -25.55
N MET A 50 -10.42 8.80 -24.70
CA MET A 50 -9.85 10.15 -24.82
C MET A 50 -8.33 10.20 -24.61
N TYR A 51 -7.78 9.25 -23.86
CA TYR A 51 -6.35 9.15 -23.57
C TYR A 51 -5.55 8.59 -24.76
N THR A 52 -6.15 7.66 -25.51
CA THR A 52 -5.53 7.07 -26.71
C THR A 52 -5.59 8.01 -27.91
N HIS A 53 -6.66 8.78 -28.05
CA HIS A 53 -6.80 9.81 -29.06
C HIS A 53 -6.12 11.09 -28.57
N ARG A 54 -5.38 11.81 -29.44
CA ARG A 54 -4.76 13.08 -29.03
C ARG A 54 -5.84 14.12 -28.71
N CYS A 55 -6.13 14.31 -27.44
CA CYS A 55 -6.96 15.42 -26.95
C CYS A 55 -6.08 16.63 -26.62
N ASN A 56 -6.61 17.84 -26.85
CA ASN A 56 -5.94 19.10 -26.48
C ASN A 56 -6.06 19.43 -24.98
N LEU A 57 -6.76 18.59 -24.21
CA LEU A 57 -7.04 18.81 -22.78
C LEU A 57 -6.02 18.05 -21.93
N SER A 58 -5.70 18.61 -20.76
CA SER A 58 -4.90 17.88 -19.77
C SER A 58 -5.67 16.65 -19.26
N PRO A 59 -4.99 15.58 -18.80
CA PRO A 59 -5.65 14.41 -18.22
C PRO A 59 -6.67 14.78 -17.14
N ARG A 60 -6.32 15.75 -16.29
CA ARG A 60 -7.19 16.30 -15.24
C ARG A 60 -8.44 16.98 -15.80
N GLN A 61 -8.28 17.84 -16.81
CA GLN A 61 -9.39 18.55 -17.44
C GLN A 61 -10.35 17.57 -18.14
N SER A 62 -9.81 16.58 -18.86
CA SER A 62 -10.61 15.52 -19.49
C SER A 62 -11.44 14.78 -18.46
N TRP A 63 -10.85 14.42 -17.31
CA TRP A 63 -11.55 13.75 -16.23
C TRP A 63 -12.68 14.59 -15.64
N LEU A 64 -12.40 15.86 -15.30
CA LEU A 64 -13.39 16.78 -14.75
C LEU A 64 -14.58 16.99 -15.71
N GLN A 65 -14.33 17.05 -17.02
CA GLN A 65 -15.41 17.13 -18.03
C GLN A 65 -16.26 15.87 -18.09
N LEU A 66 -15.69 14.69 -17.86
CA LEU A 66 -16.45 13.43 -17.81
C LEU A 66 -17.25 13.32 -16.52
N GLU A 67 -16.67 13.71 -15.38
CA GLU A 67 -17.37 13.77 -14.10
C GLU A 67 -18.56 14.75 -14.14
N ASP A 68 -18.43 15.91 -14.80
CA ASP A 68 -19.51 16.89 -14.94
C ASP A 68 -20.72 16.32 -15.70
N LYS A 69 -20.48 15.47 -16.71
CA LYS A 69 -21.54 14.85 -17.52
C LYS A 69 -22.33 13.77 -16.79
N ILE A 70 -21.67 12.97 -15.95
CA ILE A 70 -22.27 11.81 -15.26
C ILE A 70 -22.70 12.16 -13.81
N GLY A 71 -22.23 13.31 -13.32
CA GLY A 71 -22.33 13.74 -11.94
C GLY A 71 -21.16 13.18 -11.12
N ASN A 72 -20.51 14.07 -10.38
CA ASN A 72 -19.28 13.79 -9.64
C ASN A 72 -19.39 12.53 -8.77
N ILE A 73 -18.70 11.46 -9.17
CA ILE A 73 -18.69 10.16 -8.49
C ILE A 73 -18.01 10.31 -7.12
N SER A 74 -16.94 11.09 -7.06
CA SER A 74 -16.08 11.22 -5.89
C SER A 74 -16.75 11.93 -4.72
N THR A 75 -17.67 12.88 -4.99
CA THR A 75 -18.48 13.50 -3.93
C THR A 75 -19.60 12.58 -3.42
N ARG A 76 -20.07 11.63 -4.24
CA ARG A 76 -21.13 10.67 -3.84
C ARG A 76 -20.65 9.60 -2.87
N HIS A 77 -19.36 9.28 -2.90
CA HIS A 77 -18.75 8.19 -2.12
C HIS A 77 -17.68 8.70 -1.15
N ARG A 78 -17.91 9.86 -0.52
CA ARG A 78 -16.96 10.41 0.45
C ARG A 78 -17.02 9.60 1.76
N ILE A 79 -15.93 8.91 2.06
CA ILE A 79 -15.75 8.17 3.31
C ILE A 79 -14.80 8.96 4.19
N GLU A 80 -15.21 9.26 5.42
CA GLU A 80 -14.35 9.97 6.36
C GLU A 80 -13.15 9.09 6.77
N PRO A 81 -11.93 9.66 6.79
CA PRO A 81 -10.75 8.92 7.20
C PRO A 81 -10.83 8.54 8.67
N TRP A 82 -10.36 7.34 9.01
CA TRP A 82 -10.23 6.95 10.41
C TRP A 82 -9.16 7.79 11.08
N HIS A 83 -9.45 8.27 12.29
CA HIS A 83 -8.48 9.00 13.08
C HIS A 83 -7.29 8.11 13.45
N ASN A 84 -6.08 8.66 13.50
CA ASN A 84 -4.83 7.90 13.68
C ASN A 84 -4.85 6.98 14.91
N MET A 85 -5.52 7.40 15.99
CA MET A 85 -5.68 6.57 17.19
C MET A 85 -6.47 5.27 16.93
N TRP A 86 -7.46 5.30 16.03
CA TRP A 86 -8.27 4.14 15.68
C TRP A 86 -7.47 3.15 14.84
N LEU A 87 -6.73 3.66 13.84
CA LEU A 87 -5.78 2.87 13.07
C LEU A 87 -4.78 2.16 14.00
N PHE A 88 -4.17 2.91 14.91
CA PHE A 88 -3.23 2.36 15.88
C PHE A 88 -3.87 1.30 16.79
N THR A 89 -5.07 1.56 17.31
CA THR A 89 -5.77 0.66 18.25
C THR A 89 -6.15 -0.66 17.57
N VAL A 90 -6.68 -0.60 16.34
CA VAL A 90 -7.00 -1.79 15.54
C VAL A 90 -5.73 -2.59 15.28
N GLY A 91 -4.67 -1.94 14.82
CA GLY A 91 -3.40 -2.61 14.55
C GLY A 91 -2.73 -3.19 15.79
N LEU A 92 -2.81 -2.51 16.93
CA LEU A 92 -2.32 -3.03 18.21
C LEU A 92 -3.06 -4.32 18.58
N LYS A 93 -4.39 -4.34 18.44
CA LYS A 93 -5.18 -5.54 18.73
C LYS A 93 -4.82 -6.70 17.81
N LEU A 94 -4.57 -6.43 16.52
CA LEU A 94 -4.11 -7.44 15.58
C LEU A 94 -2.72 -7.97 15.94
N LEU A 95 -1.80 -7.08 16.33
CA LEU A 95 -0.46 -7.49 16.76
C LEU A 95 -0.52 -8.36 18.03
N GLU A 96 -1.37 -8.02 19.01
CA GLU A 96 -1.60 -8.85 20.20
C GLU A 96 -2.14 -10.24 19.83
N VAL A 97 -3.09 -10.30 18.90
CA VAL A 97 -3.61 -11.58 18.38
C VAL A 97 -2.50 -12.36 17.69
N MET A 98 -1.69 -11.73 16.84
CA MET A 98 -0.57 -12.39 16.18
C MET A 98 0.43 -12.95 17.20
N VAL A 99 0.86 -12.16 18.18
CA VAL A 99 1.82 -12.60 19.22
C VAL A 99 1.26 -13.74 20.08
N SER A 100 -0.05 -13.72 20.37
CA SER A 100 -0.67 -14.74 21.23
C SER A 100 -1.05 -16.03 20.51
N THR A 101 -1.35 -15.97 19.21
CA THR A 101 -1.88 -17.13 18.45
C THR A 101 -0.86 -17.76 17.51
N LEU A 102 0.09 -16.98 17.00
CA LEU A 102 0.99 -17.44 15.95
C LEU A 102 2.11 -18.27 16.57
N THR A 103 1.98 -19.59 16.44
CA THR A 103 2.93 -20.57 16.96
C THR A 103 3.41 -21.52 15.86
N PHE A 104 4.58 -22.11 16.06
CA PHE A 104 5.15 -23.07 15.12
C PHE A 104 5.97 -24.13 15.86
N ASN A 105 6.35 -25.19 15.14
CA ASN A 105 7.15 -26.30 15.67
C ASN A 105 8.55 -26.27 15.07
N LEU A 106 9.56 -26.60 15.87
CA LEU A 106 10.94 -26.75 15.44
C LEU A 106 11.42 -28.17 15.67
N ASP A 107 12.07 -28.73 14.65
CA ASP A 107 12.78 -30.01 14.72
C ASP A 107 14.23 -29.76 14.33
N TRP A 108 15.16 -29.94 15.28
CA TRP A 108 16.59 -29.68 15.06
C TRP A 108 17.33 -30.92 14.50
N GLY A 109 16.62 -32.00 14.13
CA GLY A 109 17.24 -33.23 13.64
C GLY A 109 18.06 -34.01 14.69
N SER A 110 18.32 -33.42 15.87
CA SER A 110 18.96 -34.04 17.04
C SER A 110 17.99 -34.85 17.91
N GLY A 111 16.75 -35.05 17.46
CA GLY A 111 15.67 -35.73 18.20
C GLY A 111 14.89 -34.82 19.15
N VAL A 112 15.33 -33.58 19.38
CA VAL A 112 14.59 -32.59 20.19
C VAL A 112 13.55 -31.89 19.32
N LYS A 113 12.27 -32.11 19.64
CA LYS A 113 11.13 -31.48 18.98
C LYS A 113 10.50 -30.45 19.91
N LEU A 114 10.66 -29.17 19.59
CA LEU A 114 9.97 -28.09 20.29
C LEU A 114 8.65 -27.82 19.60
N ARG A 115 7.56 -27.77 20.37
CA ARG A 115 6.22 -27.55 19.84
C ARG A 115 5.59 -26.28 20.40
N ASN A 116 4.70 -25.67 19.62
CA ASN A 116 3.93 -24.48 19.99
C ASN A 116 4.80 -23.30 20.44
N ILE A 117 5.93 -23.10 19.77
CA ILE A 117 6.82 -21.96 20.04
C ILE A 117 6.16 -20.70 19.46
N PRO A 118 6.06 -19.59 20.20
CA PRO A 118 5.61 -18.32 19.63
C PRO A 118 6.52 -17.89 18.48
N ALA A 119 5.97 -17.61 17.31
CA ALA A 119 6.80 -17.22 16.17
C ALA A 119 7.08 -15.71 16.12
N VAL A 120 6.37 -14.89 16.89
CA VAL A 120 6.68 -13.46 17.09
C VAL A 120 6.71 -13.15 18.58
N PHE A 121 7.67 -12.34 19.01
CA PHE A 121 7.81 -11.92 20.39
C PHE A 121 8.05 -10.41 20.51
N ASN A 122 7.65 -9.86 21.65
CA ASN A 122 7.95 -8.49 22.01
C ASN A 122 9.39 -8.41 22.55
N SER A 123 10.15 -7.46 22.01
CA SER A 123 11.51 -7.16 22.44
C SER A 123 11.70 -5.65 22.54
N TYR A 124 12.84 -5.21 23.08
CA TYR A 124 13.20 -3.81 23.15
C TYR A 124 14.59 -3.60 22.55
N LYS A 125 14.74 -2.57 21.72
CA LYS A 125 16.05 -2.15 21.20
C LYS A 125 16.33 -0.72 21.63
N VAL A 126 17.56 -0.45 22.06
CA VAL A 126 18.01 0.88 22.46
C VAL A 126 18.84 1.47 21.33
N TRP A 127 18.36 2.56 20.72
CA TRP A 127 19.06 3.30 19.67
C TRP A 127 19.10 4.78 20.02
N GLY A 128 20.28 5.41 19.91
CA GLY A 128 20.46 6.83 20.22
C GLY A 128 20.02 7.23 21.63
N GLY A 129 20.17 6.33 22.62
CA GLY A 129 19.74 6.56 24.01
C GLY A 129 18.24 6.44 24.27
N LYS A 130 17.43 6.11 23.25
CA LYS A 130 15.99 5.86 23.37
C LYS A 130 15.67 4.37 23.24
N MET A 131 14.71 3.90 24.03
CA MET A 131 14.22 2.52 23.97
C MET A 131 13.00 2.44 23.04
N TYR A 132 13.02 1.47 22.13
CA TYR A 132 11.94 1.21 21.18
C TYR A 132 11.39 -0.21 21.39
N GLY A 133 10.08 -0.33 21.48
CA GLY A 133 9.38 -1.61 21.46
C GLY A 133 9.44 -2.21 20.06
N MET A 134 9.81 -3.48 19.97
CA MET A 134 10.01 -4.22 18.73
C MET A 134 9.12 -5.47 18.70
N ALA A 135 8.53 -5.76 17.55
CA ALA A 135 7.96 -7.06 17.23
C ALA A 135 8.99 -7.84 16.41
N VAL A 136 9.53 -8.93 16.96
CA VAL A 136 10.64 -9.66 16.35
C VAL A 136 10.21 -11.10 16.07
N PRO A 137 10.44 -11.63 14.86
CA PRO A 137 10.14 -13.03 14.56
C PRO A 137 11.19 -13.97 15.16
N HIS A 138 10.79 -15.19 15.52
CA HIS A 138 11.69 -16.23 15.99
C HIS A 138 12.67 -16.64 14.87
N PRO A 139 14.00 -16.73 15.11
CA PRO A 139 14.97 -17.07 14.07
C PRO A 139 14.66 -18.38 13.34
N GLY A 140 14.24 -19.41 14.08
CA GLY A 140 13.79 -20.67 13.49
C GLY A 140 12.55 -20.55 12.60
N TYR A 141 11.65 -19.60 12.88
CA TYR A 141 10.50 -19.32 12.01
C TYR A 141 10.94 -18.62 10.72
N VAL A 142 11.85 -17.65 10.83
CA VAL A 142 12.46 -16.98 9.67
C VAL A 142 13.21 -17.97 8.78
N ALA A 143 13.97 -18.90 9.37
CA ALA A 143 14.67 -19.95 8.63
C ALA A 143 13.68 -20.85 7.88
N MET A 144 12.62 -21.31 8.56
CA MET A 144 11.56 -22.11 7.94
C MET A 144 10.87 -21.38 6.78
N LEU A 145 10.61 -20.08 6.92
CA LEU A 145 10.05 -19.26 5.84
C LEU A 145 11.04 -19.09 4.67
N SER A 146 12.33 -18.99 4.95
CA SER A 146 13.36 -18.83 3.92
C SER A 146 13.55 -20.10 3.09
N ASP A 147 13.42 -21.28 3.73
CA ASP A 147 13.54 -22.58 3.07
C ASP A 147 12.31 -22.95 2.22
N ALA A 148 11.13 -22.46 2.62
CA ALA A 148 9.92 -22.69 1.85
C ALA A 148 9.96 -21.90 0.53
N LYS A 149 9.66 -22.58 -0.58
CA LYS A 149 9.45 -21.93 -1.87
C LYS A 149 8.18 -21.10 -1.80
N HIS A 150 8.34 -19.78 -1.83
CA HIS A 150 7.20 -18.86 -1.80
C HIS A 150 7.05 -18.19 -3.16
N ASP A 151 5.79 -18.11 -3.61
CA ASP A 151 5.40 -17.11 -4.58
C ASP A 151 5.48 -15.73 -3.90
N PHE A 152 6.00 -14.74 -4.61
CA PHE A 152 6.08 -13.38 -4.08
C PHE A 152 4.70 -12.73 -4.14
N GLU A 153 4.12 -12.45 -2.98
CA GLU A 153 2.91 -11.65 -2.87
C GLU A 153 3.27 -10.17 -2.69
N PHE A 154 2.78 -9.32 -3.58
CA PHE A 154 2.93 -7.89 -3.47
C PHE A 154 1.56 -7.23 -3.25
N GLU A 155 1.54 -6.18 -2.45
CA GLU A 155 0.37 -5.31 -2.37
C GLU A 155 0.18 -4.59 -3.71
N THR A 156 -1.07 -4.45 -4.16
CA THR A 156 -1.36 -3.81 -5.45
C THR A 156 -0.92 -2.35 -5.50
N GLY A 157 -0.90 -1.67 -4.34
CA GLY A 157 -0.49 -0.27 -4.20
C GLY A 157 1.01 0.00 -4.33
N ILE A 158 1.85 -1.05 -4.44
CA ILE A 158 3.31 -0.89 -4.64
C ILE A 158 3.77 -1.33 -6.03
N LEU A 159 2.91 -1.96 -6.82
CA LEU A 159 3.21 -2.40 -8.17
C LEU A 159 2.86 -1.32 -9.20
N PRO A 160 3.58 -1.25 -10.34
CA PRO A 160 3.18 -0.38 -11.44
C PRO A 160 1.77 -0.71 -11.94
N MET A 161 1.00 0.33 -12.30
CA MET A 161 -0.32 0.13 -12.90
C MET A 161 -0.20 -0.46 -14.31
N VAL A 162 -1.13 -1.34 -14.63
CA VAL A 162 -1.28 -1.96 -15.98
C VAL A 162 -2.20 -1.17 -16.90
N VAL A 163 -2.75 -0.06 -16.41
CA VAL A 163 -3.63 0.89 -17.12
C VAL A 163 -3.25 2.32 -16.72
N PRO A 164 -3.61 3.37 -17.50
CA PRO A 164 -3.34 4.75 -17.11
C PRO A 164 -3.87 5.09 -15.70
N PRO A 165 -3.12 5.80 -14.85
CA PRO A 165 -3.60 6.15 -13.52
C PRO A 165 -4.82 7.07 -13.55
N LEU A 166 -5.57 7.12 -12.44
CA LEU A 166 -6.54 8.18 -12.22
C LEU A 166 -5.79 9.52 -12.14
N PRO A 167 -6.23 10.54 -12.91
CA PRO A 167 -5.59 11.84 -12.83
C PRO A 167 -5.86 12.45 -11.46
N TRP A 168 -4.83 13.05 -10.88
CA TRP A 168 -4.93 13.92 -9.72
C TRP A 168 -5.81 15.11 -10.06
N VAL A 169 -6.99 15.18 -9.46
CA VAL A 169 -7.93 16.31 -9.56
C VAL A 169 -7.98 17.13 -8.29
N ASN A 170 -7.63 16.52 -7.15
CA ASN A 170 -7.44 17.15 -5.85
C ASN A 170 -6.47 16.27 -5.00
N PRO A 171 -5.94 16.76 -3.86
CA PRO A 171 -5.00 16.00 -3.03
C PRO A 171 -5.54 14.67 -2.46
N SER A 172 -6.86 14.48 -2.46
CA SER A 172 -7.52 13.25 -1.98
C SER A 172 -7.93 12.29 -3.11
N GLN A 173 -7.76 12.68 -4.38
CA GLN A 173 -8.26 11.92 -5.53
C GLN A 173 -7.25 11.91 -6.68
N GLY A 174 -6.64 10.74 -6.89
CA GLY A 174 -5.72 10.44 -7.98
C GLY A 174 -4.90 9.19 -7.67
N GLY A 175 -4.09 8.74 -8.64
CA GLY A 175 -3.26 7.56 -8.49
C GLY A 175 -3.97 6.25 -8.87
N TYR A 176 -4.07 5.31 -7.93
CA TYR A 176 -4.69 4.00 -8.20
C TYR A 176 -6.22 4.10 -8.33
N LEU A 177 -6.82 3.14 -9.04
CA LEU A 177 -8.27 3.11 -9.31
C LEU A 177 -9.13 2.80 -8.07
N ALA A 178 -8.59 2.03 -7.13
CA ALA A 178 -9.34 1.52 -5.98
C ALA A 178 -8.61 1.80 -4.66
N SER A 179 -7.30 1.60 -4.64
CA SER A 179 -6.49 1.82 -3.44
C SER A 179 -6.31 3.32 -3.19
N PRO A 180 -6.59 3.81 -1.97
CA PRO A 180 -6.35 5.21 -1.64
C PRO A 180 -4.87 5.53 -1.77
N THR A 181 -4.55 6.69 -2.33
CA THR A 181 -3.17 7.14 -2.52
C THR A 181 -3.01 8.51 -1.89
N LYS A 182 -2.02 8.65 -0.99
CA LYS A 182 -1.67 9.98 -0.46
C LYS A 182 -0.99 10.82 -1.53
N PHE A 183 -1.36 12.10 -1.61
CA PHE A 183 -0.74 13.04 -2.55
C PHE A 183 0.70 13.39 -2.16
N VAL A 184 0.96 13.59 -0.86
CA VAL A 184 2.31 13.80 -0.31
C VAL A 184 2.70 12.57 0.50
N ARG A 185 3.92 12.08 0.30
CA ARG A 185 4.51 11.01 1.10
C ARG A 185 5.46 11.63 2.10
N SER A 186 5.21 11.44 3.38
CA SER A 186 6.04 11.94 4.47
C SER A 186 6.48 10.80 5.38
N TYR A 187 7.70 10.89 5.92
CA TYR A 187 8.14 9.98 6.99
C TYR A 187 7.22 10.09 8.23
N ARG A 188 6.56 11.24 8.41
CA ARG A 188 5.56 11.46 9.47
C ARG A 188 4.35 10.54 9.35
N ASP A 189 4.02 10.09 8.14
CA ASP A 189 2.93 9.13 7.89
C ASP A 189 3.21 7.78 8.56
N VAL A 190 4.46 7.33 8.50
CA VAL A 190 4.90 6.03 9.06
C VAL A 190 4.80 6.03 10.59
N ILE A 191 4.84 7.21 11.21
CA ILE A 191 4.77 7.39 12.67
C ILE A 191 3.41 7.96 13.13
N GLY A 192 2.43 8.10 12.23
CA GLY A 192 1.08 8.58 12.55
C GLY A 192 1.00 10.03 13.03
N GLN A 193 1.97 10.88 12.66
CA GLN A 193 1.90 12.32 12.90
C GLN A 193 0.94 13.00 11.91
N GLU A 194 0.36 14.14 12.30
CA GLU A 194 -0.67 14.85 11.53
C GLU A 194 -0.22 15.16 10.09
N GLU A 195 -1.16 15.04 9.16
CA GLU A 195 -0.99 15.45 7.76
C GLU A 195 -0.97 16.97 7.66
N ASP A 196 -0.05 17.51 6.87
CA ASP A 196 -0.02 18.93 6.55
C ASP A 196 -1.26 19.29 5.72
N THR A 197 -1.99 20.35 6.11
CA THR A 197 -3.13 20.85 5.35
C THR A 197 -2.66 21.43 4.01
N ILE A 198 -3.03 20.81 2.90
CA ILE A 198 -2.68 21.26 1.54
C ILE A 198 -3.84 22.06 0.97
N ASP A 199 -3.60 23.33 0.64
CA ASP A 199 -4.54 24.13 -0.15
C ASP A 199 -4.55 23.65 -1.61
N GLN A 200 -5.73 23.31 -2.12
CA GLN A 200 -5.90 22.83 -3.49
C GLN A 200 -5.50 23.87 -4.55
N SER A 201 -5.71 25.15 -4.24
CA SER A 201 -5.43 26.24 -5.18
C SER A 201 -3.94 26.36 -5.50
N ASP A 202 -3.07 26.02 -4.55
CA ASP A 202 -1.62 26.13 -4.68
C ASP A 202 -0.97 24.97 -5.44
N VAL A 203 -1.65 23.81 -5.55
CA VAL A 203 -1.04 22.58 -6.08
C VAL A 203 -1.54 22.14 -7.45
N THR A 204 -2.35 22.97 -8.13
CA THR A 204 -2.92 22.60 -9.44
C THR A 204 -1.85 22.27 -10.49
N THR A 205 -0.81 23.11 -10.61
CA THR A 205 0.31 22.87 -11.55
C THR A 205 1.09 21.60 -11.19
N VAL A 206 1.20 21.29 -9.90
CA VAL A 206 1.85 20.06 -9.41
C VAL A 206 1.03 18.84 -9.81
N MET A 207 -0.29 18.88 -9.64
CA MET A 207 -1.20 17.82 -10.07
C MET A 207 -1.12 17.56 -11.58
N ASP A 208 -1.17 18.63 -12.39
CA ASP A 208 -1.05 18.50 -13.85
C ASP A 208 0.33 17.91 -14.25
N SER A 209 1.40 18.29 -13.56
CA SER A 209 2.73 17.71 -13.78
C SER A 209 2.80 16.23 -13.40
N LEU A 210 2.23 15.84 -12.25
CA LEU A 210 2.15 14.45 -11.81
C LEU A 210 1.33 13.60 -12.77
N ASN A 211 0.24 14.14 -13.32
CA ASN A 211 -0.58 13.47 -14.31
C ASN A 211 0.19 13.22 -15.61
N ILE A 212 1.02 14.17 -16.05
CA ILE A 212 1.89 13.98 -17.22
C ILE A 212 2.91 12.87 -16.93
N LEU A 213 3.58 12.89 -15.77
CA LEU A 213 4.55 11.86 -15.40
C LEU A 213 3.92 10.48 -15.30
N GLY A 214 2.75 10.38 -14.68
CA GLY A 214 1.99 9.12 -14.55
C GLY A 214 1.43 8.62 -15.87
N SER A 215 1.33 9.49 -16.89
CA SER A 215 0.78 9.12 -18.20
C SER A 215 1.79 8.36 -19.10
N VAL A 216 3.06 8.35 -18.72
CA VAL A 216 4.11 7.70 -19.49
C VAL A 216 4.02 6.18 -19.37
N GLY A 217 3.74 5.51 -20.49
CA GLY A 217 3.74 4.04 -20.57
C GLY A 217 5.15 3.46 -20.57
N TRP A 218 5.44 2.57 -19.62
CA TRP A 218 6.73 1.89 -19.50
C TRP A 218 6.68 0.47 -20.05
N LYS A 219 7.79 -0.01 -20.60
CA LYS A 219 7.96 -1.40 -21.02
C LYS A 219 9.35 -1.89 -20.61
N ILE A 220 9.39 -3.14 -20.15
CA ILE A 220 10.64 -3.81 -19.77
C ILE A 220 11.46 -4.10 -21.03
N ASN A 221 12.76 -3.79 -20.98
CA ASN A 221 13.71 -4.23 -21.98
C ASN A 221 14.12 -5.69 -21.71
N GLN A 222 13.51 -6.61 -22.47
CA GLN A 222 13.72 -8.06 -22.29
C GLN A 222 15.18 -8.48 -22.42
N ARG A 223 15.94 -7.90 -23.37
CA ARG A 223 17.35 -8.26 -23.57
C ARG A 223 18.22 -7.94 -22.36
N VAL A 224 17.94 -6.83 -21.67
CA VAL A 224 18.66 -6.44 -20.46
C VAL A 224 18.23 -7.31 -19.29
N LEU A 225 16.92 -7.57 -19.16
CA LEU A 225 16.38 -8.44 -18.12
C LEU A 225 16.98 -9.85 -18.21
N ASP A 226 17.08 -10.43 -19.41
CA ASP A 226 17.63 -11.77 -19.62
C ASP A 226 19.09 -11.88 -19.16
N VAL A 227 19.91 -10.87 -19.45
CA VAL A 227 21.30 -10.81 -18.98
C VAL A 227 21.37 -10.72 -17.46
N GLN A 228 20.54 -9.86 -16.85
CA GLN A 228 20.49 -9.74 -15.39
C GLN A 228 20.04 -11.04 -14.71
N LEU A 229 19.02 -11.71 -15.25
CA LEU A 229 18.54 -12.99 -14.73
C LEU A 229 19.59 -14.09 -14.87
N CYS A 230 20.33 -14.12 -15.98
CA CYS A 230 21.43 -15.05 -16.18
C CYS A 230 22.52 -14.87 -15.10
N LEU A 231 22.95 -13.63 -14.87
CA LEU A 231 23.95 -13.32 -13.85
C LEU A 231 23.45 -13.60 -12.42
N PHE A 232 22.20 -13.25 -12.12
CA PHE A 232 21.63 -13.45 -10.79
C PHE A 232 21.48 -14.93 -10.41
N ARG A 233 21.14 -15.80 -11.38
CA ARG A 233 20.96 -17.25 -11.14
C ARG A 233 22.27 -18.03 -11.15
N ASN A 234 23.32 -17.50 -11.78
CA ASN A 234 24.63 -18.15 -11.91
C ASN A 234 25.63 -17.71 -10.82
N ASN A 235 25.23 -16.77 -9.96
CA ASN A 235 25.89 -16.48 -8.68
C ASN A 235 25.22 -17.27 -7.56
#